data_AF-A0A8J6IL17-F1
#
_entry.id   AF-A0A8J6IL17-F1
#
_cell.length_a   1.000
_cell.length_b   1.000
_cell.length_c   1.000
_cell.angle_alpha   90.00
_cell.angle_beta   90.00
_cell.angle_gamma   90.00
#
_symmetry.space_group_name_H-M   'P 1'
#
loop_
_entity.id
_entity.type
_entity.pdbx_description
1 polymer ?
#
loop_
_entity_poly.entity_id
_entity_poly.type
_entity_poly.pdbx_seq_one_letter_code
_entity_poly.pdbx_strand_id
1 'polypeptide(L)'
;MIPQIGFTELLLVGALALIIVGPKDLPLMMRKVGKLWGQARGLAREFQSSFEELGRQAEIEELRKEVEALKRGDPVKDIQKELDETGDAVMAPLNRKPPADDAHGAGGAPEPETKAEGDTPDAGDPPEDAKSS
;
A
#
# COMPACT_ATOMS: atom_id res chain seq x y z
N MET A 1 25.78 -23.21 -13.04
CA MET A 1 24.97 -23.88 -14.08
C MET A 1 23.56 -23.36 -13.97
N ILE A 2 23.06 -22.68 -15.00
CA ILE A 2 21.64 -22.31 -15.08
C ILE A 2 20.90 -23.57 -15.57
N PRO A 3 19.88 -24.07 -14.86
CA PRO A 3 19.14 -25.24 -15.33
C PRO A 3 18.56 -24.94 -16.71
N GLN A 4 18.81 -25.85 -17.66
CA GLN A 4 18.20 -25.78 -18.98
C GLN A 4 16.69 -25.89 -18.76
N ILE A 5 15.91 -24.93 -19.28
CA ILE A 5 14.45 -25.02 -19.27
C ILE A 5 14.07 -26.11 -20.28
N GLY A 6 14.21 -27.37 -19.86
CA GLY A 6 13.82 -28.54 -20.61
C GLY A 6 12.39 -28.95 -20.27
N PHE A 7 11.84 -29.88 -21.06
CA PHE A 7 10.52 -30.46 -20.81
C PHE A 7 10.45 -31.13 -19.42
N THR A 8 11.55 -31.75 -18.97
CA THR A 8 11.65 -32.43 -17.68
C THR A 8 11.52 -31.45 -16.51
N GLU A 9 12.25 -30.32 -16.52
CA GLU A 9 12.12 -29.26 -15.51
C GLU A 9 10.71 -28.66 -15.47
N LEU A 10 10.09 -28.44 -16.63
CA LEU A 10 8.71 -27.95 -16.69
C LEU A 10 7.73 -28.94 -16.04
N LEU A 11 7.91 -30.25 -16.28
CA LEU A 11 7.12 -31.29 -15.62
C LEU A 11 7.35 -31.32 -14.10
N LEU A 12 8.59 -31.16 -13.64
CA LEU A 12 8.91 -31.14 -12.21
C LEU A 12 8.25 -29.94 -11.50
N VAL A 13 8.36 -28.74 -12.07
CA VAL A 13 7.70 -27.54 -11.53
C VAL A 13 6.18 -27.68 -11.63
N GLY A 14 5.66 -28.23 -12.73
CA GLY A 14 4.23 -28.53 -12.89
C GLY A 14 3.72 -29.49 -11.81
N ALA A 15 4.44 -30.57 -11.53
CA ALA A 15 4.10 -31.51 -10.47
C ALA A 15 4.12 -30.84 -9.08
N LEU A 16 5.14 -30.03 -8.78
CA LEU A 16 5.21 -29.29 -7.52
C LEU A 16 4.06 -28.29 -7.38
N ALA A 17 3.73 -27.58 -8.45
CA ALA A 17 2.61 -26.65 -8.49
C ALA A 17 1.27 -27.38 -8.25
N LEU A 18 1.08 -28.58 -8.81
CA LEU A 18 -0.11 -29.40 -8.54
C LEU A 18 -0.22 -29.84 -7.08
N ILE A 19 0.90 -30.09 -6.40
CA ILE A 19 0.92 -30.46 -4.97
C ILE A 19 0.61 -29.25 -4.09
N ILE A 20 1.24 -28.10 -4.34
CA ILE A 20 1.11 -26.89 -3.52
C ILE A 20 -0.27 -26.25 -3.70
N VAL A 21 -0.69 -26.11 -4.95
CA VAL A 21 -1.92 -25.40 -5.30
C VAL A 21 -3.11 -26.35 -5.38
N GLY A 22 -2.88 -27.60 -5.79
CA GLY A 22 -3.92 -28.57 -6.02
C GLY A 22 -4.22 -28.76 -7.52
N PRO A 23 -4.56 -29.99 -7.97
CA PRO A 23 -4.75 -30.30 -9.38
C PRO A 23 -5.98 -29.67 -10.01
N LYS A 24 -6.97 -29.27 -9.20
CA LYS A 24 -8.18 -28.59 -9.66
C LYS A 24 -8.05 -27.06 -9.66
N ASP A 25 -7.17 -26.53 -8.82
CA ASP A 25 -7.03 -25.08 -8.62
C ASP A 25 -6.08 -24.45 -9.64
N LEU A 26 -5.01 -25.16 -10.02
CA LEU A 26 -4.09 -24.73 -11.08
C LEU A 26 -4.81 -24.43 -12.42
N PRO A 27 -5.66 -25.32 -12.98
CA PRO A 27 -6.40 -25.01 -14.22
C PRO A 27 -7.42 -23.90 -14.03
N LEU A 28 -8.04 -23.77 -12.85
CA LEU A 28 -8.97 -22.68 -12.58
C LEU A 28 -8.24 -21.31 -12.53
N MET A 29 -7.06 -21.27 -11.91
CA MET A 29 -6.21 -20.07 -11.84
C MET A 29 -5.66 -19.71 -13.22
N MET A 30 -5.19 -20.67 -14.02
CA MET A 30 -4.76 -20.42 -15.40
C MET A 30 -5.87 -19.78 -16.24
N ARG A 31 -7.13 -20.18 -16.04
CA ARG A 31 -8.27 -19.56 -16.74
C ARG A 31 -8.50 -18.11 -16.30
N LYS A 32 -8.36 -17.81 -15.00
CA LYS A 32 -8.48 -16.44 -14.47
C LYS A 32 -7.34 -15.55 -15.00
N VAL A 33 -6.09 -16.00 -14.87
CA VAL A 33 -4.91 -15.30 -15.39
C VAL A 33 -5.00 -15.14 -16.90
N GLY A 34 -5.40 -16.19 -17.62
CA GLY A 34 -5.57 -16.15 -19.07
C GLY A 34 -6.66 -15.17 -19.51
N LYS A 35 -7.77 -15.06 -18.77
CA LYS A 35 -8.80 -14.05 -19.02
C LYS A 35 -8.25 -12.64 -18.84
N LEU A 36 -7.52 -12.39 -17.74
CA LEU A 36 -6.88 -11.09 -17.48
C LEU A 36 -5.84 -10.75 -18.57
N TRP A 37 -5.01 -11.71 -18.95
CA TRP A 37 -4.02 -11.56 -20.02
C TRP A 37 -4.67 -11.33 -21.38
N GLY A 38 -5.76 -12.03 -21.67
CA GLY A 38 -6.54 -11.87 -22.89
C GLY A 38 -7.19 -10.49 -22.97
N GLN A 39 -7.75 -10.00 -21.86
CA GLN A 39 -8.28 -8.65 -21.74
C GLN A 39 -7.18 -7.61 -21.93
N ALA A 40 -6.05 -7.73 -21.22
CA ALA A 40 -4.89 -6.86 -21.38
C ALA A 40 -4.36 -6.84 -22.82
N ARG A 41 -4.31 -7.98 -23.50
CA ARG A 41 -3.92 -8.11 -24.92
C ARG A 41 -4.94 -7.46 -25.86
N GLY A 42 -6.23 -7.46 -25.52
CA GLY A 42 -7.29 -6.78 -26.25
C GLY A 42 -7.14 -5.27 -26.14
N LEU A 43 -7.07 -4.77 -24.90
CA LEU A 43 -6.82 -3.36 -24.60
C LEU A 43 -5.53 -2.87 -25.27
N ALA A 44 -4.42 -3.60 -25.15
CA ALA A 44 -3.16 -3.24 -25.79
C ALA A 44 -3.25 -3.17 -27.33
N ARG A 45 -4.13 -3.96 -27.96
CA ARG A 45 -4.37 -3.88 -29.41
C ARG A 45 -5.17 -2.62 -29.78
N GLU A 46 -6.16 -2.27 -28.98
CA GLU A 46 -6.91 -1.01 -29.14
C GLU A 46 -6.00 0.19 -28.92
N PHE A 47 -5.17 0.18 -27.86
CA PHE A 47 -4.14 1.19 -27.64
C PHE A 47 -3.15 1.25 -28.80
N GLN A 48 -2.62 0.13 -29.28
CA GLN A 48 -1.72 0.12 -30.43
C GLN A 48 -2.36 0.79 -31.65
N SER A 49 -3.62 0.47 -31.95
CA SER A 49 -4.34 1.12 -33.06
C SER A 49 -4.56 2.62 -32.82
N SER A 50 -4.87 3.02 -31.58
CA SER A 50 -5.01 4.45 -31.22
C SER A 50 -3.66 5.18 -31.21
N PHE A 51 -2.57 4.54 -30.81
CA PHE A 51 -1.21 5.08 -30.86
C PHE A 51 -0.69 5.19 -32.30
N GLU A 52 -1.10 4.30 -33.20
CA GLU A 52 -0.84 4.42 -34.64
C GLU A 52 -1.62 5.59 -35.26
N GLU A 53 -2.86 5.82 -34.84
CA GLU A 53 -3.69 6.96 -35.27
C GLU A 53 -3.20 8.30 -34.69
N LEU A 54 -2.76 8.31 -33.43
CA LEU A 54 -2.14 9.45 -32.72
C LEU A 54 -0.64 9.59 -33.04
N GLY A 55 -0.11 8.73 -33.92
CA GLY A 55 1.27 8.69 -34.37
C GLY A 55 1.64 9.89 -35.24
N ARG A 56 1.60 11.09 -34.67
CA ARG A 56 2.25 12.30 -35.19
C ARG A 56 3.28 12.78 -34.18
N GLN A 57 4.37 12.01 -34.08
CA GLN A 57 5.74 12.35 -33.64
C GLN A 57 6.01 13.13 -32.33
N ALA A 58 5.06 13.84 -31.72
CA ALA A 58 5.31 14.72 -30.58
C ALA A 58 5.05 14.05 -29.22
N GLU A 59 4.00 13.23 -29.08
CA GLU A 59 3.59 12.70 -27.77
C GLU A 59 4.35 11.44 -27.33
N ILE A 60 4.82 10.60 -28.27
CA ILE A 60 5.53 9.35 -27.95
C ILE A 60 6.95 9.63 -27.41
N GLU A 61 7.59 10.71 -27.87
CA GLU A 61 8.95 11.07 -27.45
C GLU A 61 8.95 11.67 -26.03
N GLU A 62 7.94 12.48 -25.70
CA GLU A 62 7.68 13.01 -24.35
C GLU A 62 7.45 11.87 -23.35
N LEU A 63 6.55 10.92 -23.67
CA LEU A 63 6.27 9.76 -22.81
C LEU A 63 7.48 8.84 -22.62
N ARG A 64 8.31 8.65 -23.65
CA ARG A 64 9.56 7.90 -23.52
C ARG A 64 10.53 8.59 -22.57
N LYS A 65 10.65 9.92 -22.66
CA LYS A 65 11.52 10.72 -21.79
C LYS A 65 11.03 10.70 -20.34
N GLU A 66 9.73 10.75 -20.12
CA GLU A 66 9.12 10.63 -18.80
C GLU A 66 9.34 9.23 -18.20
N VAL A 67 9.09 8.17 -18.97
CA VAL A 67 9.38 6.78 -18.53
C VAL A 67 10.87 6.56 -18.28
N GLU A 68 11.76 7.17 -19.07
CA GLU A 68 13.21 7.08 -18.86
C GLU A 68 13.66 7.89 -17.64
N ALA A 69 13.02 9.04 -17.36
CA ALA A 69 13.21 9.80 -16.14
C ALA A 69 12.72 9.02 -14.91
N LEU A 70 11.57 8.35 -14.97
CA LEU A 70 11.09 7.44 -13.91
C LEU A 70 11.97 6.19 -13.75
N LYS A 71 12.62 5.72 -14.82
CA LYS A 71 13.58 4.61 -14.75
C LYS A 71 14.95 5.04 -14.22
N ARG A 72 15.36 6.29 -14.43
CA ARG A 72 16.64 6.84 -13.97
C ARG A 72 16.56 7.42 -12.57
N GLY A 73 15.48 8.11 -12.23
CA GLY A 73 15.19 8.57 -10.89
C GLY A 73 14.52 7.43 -10.16
N ASP A 74 15.24 6.76 -9.26
CA ASP A 74 14.66 5.78 -8.34
C ASP A 74 13.52 6.49 -7.58
N PRO A 75 12.24 6.24 -7.91
CA PRO A 75 11.14 6.83 -7.15
C PRO A 75 11.18 6.33 -5.70
N VAL A 76 11.77 5.15 -5.51
CA VAL A 76 12.07 4.55 -4.21
C VAL A 76 13.07 5.39 -3.41
N LYS A 77 14.01 6.10 -4.04
CA LYS A 77 14.97 6.97 -3.34
C LYS A 77 14.32 8.29 -2.89
N ASP A 78 13.46 8.87 -3.71
CA ASP A 78 12.73 10.09 -3.32
C ASP A 78 11.75 9.79 -2.18
N ILE A 79 11.04 8.66 -2.27
CA ILE A 79 10.17 8.16 -1.20
C ILE A 79 10.98 7.84 0.07
N GLN A 80 12.14 7.17 -0.06
CA GLN A 80 13.02 6.92 1.10
C GLN A 80 13.49 8.22 1.75
N LYS A 81 13.84 9.23 0.96
CA LYS A 81 14.25 10.55 1.47
C LYS A 81 13.15 11.25 2.26
N GLU A 82 11.92 11.21 1.74
CA GLU A 82 10.75 11.80 2.38
C GLU A 82 10.36 11.03 3.66
N LEU A 83 10.54 9.71 3.68
CA LEU A 83 10.37 8.88 4.86
C LEU A 83 11.45 9.12 5.92
N ASP A 84 12.71 9.29 5.53
CA ASP A 84 13.81 9.59 6.44
C ASP A 84 13.64 10.99 7.04
N GLU A 85 13.28 12.01 6.24
CA GLU A 85 12.99 13.36 6.75
C GLU A 85 11.79 13.38 7.71
N THR A 86 10.73 12.65 7.38
CA THR A 86 9.56 12.51 8.25
C THR A 86 9.91 11.72 9.51
N GLY A 87 10.73 10.68 9.39
CA GLY A 87 11.20 9.85 10.50
C GLY A 87 12.06 10.64 11.47
N ASP A 88 13.00 11.44 10.97
CA ASP A 88 13.84 12.32 11.79
C ASP A 88 13.02 13.42 12.47
N ALA A 89 12.07 14.04 11.78
CA ALA A 89 11.18 15.05 12.36
C ALA A 89 10.31 14.50 13.51
N VAL A 90 9.90 13.23 13.42
CA VAL A 90 9.10 12.53 14.44
C VAL A 90 9.96 11.98 15.58
N MET A 91 11.20 11.54 15.31
CA MET A 91 12.11 10.97 16.31
C MET A 91 12.92 12.04 17.06
N ALA A 92 13.21 13.20 16.45
CA ALA A 92 13.89 14.33 17.07
C ALA A 92 13.26 14.81 18.40
N PRO A 93 11.92 14.93 18.54
CA PRO A 93 11.31 15.29 19.82
C PRO A 93 11.36 14.16 20.87
N LEU A 94 11.56 12.90 20.47
CA LEU A 94 11.62 11.74 21.38
C LEU A 94 13.02 11.52 21.97
N ASN A 95 14.08 11.95 21.27
CA ASN A 95 15.46 11.84 21.75
C ASN A 95 15.94 13.09 22.53
N ARG A 96 15.07 14.09 22.71
CA ARG A 96 15.36 15.23 23.58
C ARG A 96 15.20 14.78 25.03
N LYS A 97 16.33 14.49 25.68
CA LYS A 97 16.44 14.34 27.14
C LYS A 97 15.59 15.44 27.81
N PRO A 98 14.66 15.10 28.72
CA PRO A 98 13.84 16.11 29.37
C PRO A 98 14.76 17.17 29.96
N PRO A 99 14.46 18.48 29.78
CA PRO A 99 15.14 19.50 30.56
C PRO A 99 14.99 19.08 32.02
N ALA A 100 16.11 19.00 32.73
CA ALA A 100 16.07 18.97 34.18
C ALA A 100 15.47 20.31 34.58
N ASP A 101 14.16 20.32 34.79
CA ASP A 101 13.43 21.47 35.28
C ASP A 101 14.09 21.89 36.58
N ASP A 102 14.57 23.13 36.59
CA ASP A 102 14.74 23.95 37.77
C ASP A 102 13.38 24.06 38.48
N ALA A 103 13.03 23.01 39.22
CA ALA A 103 11.92 23.00 40.15
C ALA A 103 12.31 23.87 41.33
N HIS A 104 12.01 25.17 41.21
CA HIS A 104 11.74 26.02 42.36
C HIS A 104 10.76 25.28 43.28
N GLY A 105 11.29 24.82 44.40
CA GLY A 105 10.48 24.40 45.52
C GLY A 105 9.74 25.60 46.08
N ALA A 106 8.42 25.61 45.90
CA ALA A 106 7.51 26.34 46.78
C ALA A 106 6.11 25.74 46.68
N GLY A 107 5.78 24.93 47.69
CA GLY A 107 4.45 24.99 48.29
C GLY A 107 3.43 23.95 47.85
N GLY A 108 3.12 23.06 48.77
CA GLY A 108 1.74 22.60 48.96
C GLY A 108 1.46 21.17 48.56
N ALA A 109 1.82 20.23 49.43
CA ALA A 109 1.10 18.96 49.50
C ALA A 109 -0.37 19.25 49.84
N PRO A 110 -1.31 18.54 49.19
CA PRO A 110 -2.00 17.51 49.94
C PRO A 110 -2.22 16.22 49.14
N GLU A 111 -1.79 15.11 49.73
CA GLU A 111 -2.45 13.81 49.61
C GLU A 111 -3.28 13.60 50.90
N PRO A 112 -4.28 12.70 51.00
CA PRO A 112 -4.64 11.61 50.07
C PRO A 112 -6.18 11.35 49.91
N GLU A 113 -6.50 10.26 49.20
CA GLU A 113 -7.68 9.37 49.34
C GLU A 113 -8.93 9.56 48.44
N THR A 114 -8.99 8.73 47.39
CA THR A 114 -10.01 7.68 47.11
C THR A 114 -11.39 7.80 47.80
N LYS A 115 -12.50 7.82 47.04
CA LYS A 115 -13.36 6.65 46.70
C LYS A 115 -14.77 7.06 46.19
N ALA A 116 -15.17 6.42 45.10
CA ALA A 116 -16.50 5.88 44.72
C ALA A 116 -17.78 6.73 44.66
N GLU A 117 -18.63 6.25 43.71
CA GLU A 117 -20.08 6.44 43.57
C GLU A 117 -20.52 7.86 43.17
N GLY A 118 -21.14 8.09 42.01
CA GLY A 118 -22.11 7.27 41.31
C GLY A 118 -23.41 8.06 41.30
N ASP A 119 -23.82 8.62 40.16
CA ASP A 119 -25.23 8.93 39.89
C ASP A 119 -25.38 9.33 38.42
N THR A 120 -26.33 8.67 37.75
CA THR A 120 -26.83 9.05 36.43
C THR A 120 -28.13 9.82 36.66
N PRO A 121 -28.37 10.93 35.97
CA PRO A 121 -29.62 11.01 35.19
C PRO A 121 -29.36 11.69 33.82
N ASP A 122 -29.67 11.02 32.72
CA ASP A 122 -30.97 11.06 32.01
C ASP A 122 -31.37 12.44 31.47
N ALA A 123 -31.25 12.59 30.13
CA ALA A 123 -31.94 13.51 29.21
C ALA A 123 -31.11 13.53 27.91
N GLY A 124 -31.58 13.35 26.68
CA GLY A 124 -32.90 13.19 26.09
C GLY A 124 -32.70 13.24 24.57
N ASP A 125 -33.50 12.45 23.85
CA ASP A 125 -33.77 12.44 22.39
C ASP A 125 -32.66 12.17 21.35
N PRO A 126 -32.83 11.09 20.53
CA PRO A 126 -32.29 10.99 19.19
C PRO A 126 -33.35 11.33 18.11
N PRO A 127 -33.04 12.09 17.07
CA PRO A 127 -33.75 12.00 15.80
C PRO A 127 -32.88 11.09 14.88
N GLU A 128 -33.40 10.13 14.11
CA GLU A 128 -34.09 10.36 12.86
C GLU A 128 -34.51 9.00 12.26
N ASP A 129 -35.70 9.02 11.65
CA ASP A 129 -36.12 8.27 10.47
C ASP A 129 -36.55 6.79 10.57
N ALA A 130 -37.85 6.67 10.84
CA ALA A 130 -38.69 5.56 10.38
C ALA A 130 -39.51 5.98 9.15
N LYS A 131 -39.24 5.29 8.03
CA LYS A 131 -40.17 4.78 6.99
C LYS A 131 -41.24 5.70 6.36
N SER A 132 -41.37 5.46 5.05
CA SER A 132 -42.62 5.37 4.28
C SER A 132 -43.05 6.61 3.51
N SER A 133 -42.91 6.54 2.18
CA SER A 133 -44.02 6.69 1.21
C SER A 133 -43.56 6.38 -0.21
#